data_AF-A0A9X4CZC7-F1
#
_entry.id   AF-A0A9X4CZC7-F1
#
_cell.length_a   1.000
_cell.length_b   1.000
_cell.length_c   1.000
_cell.angle_alpha   90.00
_cell.angle_beta   90.00
_cell.angle_gamma   90.00
#
_symmetry.space_group_name_H-M   'P 1'
#
loop_
_entity.id
_entity.type
_entity.pdbx_description
1 polymer ?
#
loop_
_entity_poly.entity_id
_entity_poly.type
_entity_poly.pdbx_seq_one_letter_code
_entity_poly.pdbx_strand_id
1 'polypeptide(L)'
;MSTVELLHKAKAEGVALVLTGERLTWHADHQPDVELLEQIKTQRLEVIEALRSAKQASSWLHLLVMASGNVIQHCGFASKAEVEQDAHRRHSAELLAVVAVPGVEHALRESEVAKALAGALERHPQSAHVMDADEWLRRVARELKCSPAYLLHHGFIDQHDLKEQRHQPPRAVAFLIRSNPAWTALSLSPLTSLREWN
;
A
#
# COMPACT_ATOMS: atom_id res chain seq x y z
N MET A 1 23.83 -9.22 -16.76
CA MET A 1 22.74 -8.27 -16.43
C MET A 1 22.67 -8.15 -14.92
N SER A 2 22.59 -6.93 -14.40
CA SER A 2 22.50 -6.64 -12.96
C SER A 2 21.09 -6.92 -12.42
N THR A 3 20.99 -7.10 -11.09
CA THR A 3 19.69 -7.28 -10.41
C THR A 3 18.74 -6.10 -10.65
N VAL A 4 19.22 -4.87 -10.73
CA VAL A 4 18.39 -3.68 -11.01
C VAL A 4 17.82 -3.69 -12.42
N GLU A 5 18.64 -4.05 -13.42
CA GLU A 5 18.19 -4.21 -14.81
C GLU A 5 17.17 -5.35 -14.94
N LEU A 6 17.38 -6.45 -14.20
CA LEU A 6 16.45 -7.57 -14.14
C LEU A 6 15.07 -7.15 -13.59
N LEU A 7 15.04 -6.39 -12.50
CA LEU A 7 13.80 -5.86 -11.91
C LEU A 7 13.08 -4.89 -12.86
N HIS A 8 13.82 -4.03 -13.56
CA HIS A 8 13.24 -3.15 -14.57
C HIS A 8 12.68 -3.91 -15.76
N LYS A 9 13.39 -4.94 -16.25
CA LYS A 9 12.91 -5.81 -17.34
C LYS A 9 11.64 -6.54 -16.93
N ALA A 10 11.62 -7.17 -15.75
CA ALA A 10 10.43 -7.83 -15.21
C ALA A 10 9.23 -6.86 -15.13
N LYS A 11 9.44 -5.64 -14.60
CA LYS A 11 8.39 -4.62 -14.52
C LYS A 11 7.90 -4.16 -15.91
N ALA A 12 8.80 -4.01 -16.88
CA ALA A 12 8.47 -3.63 -18.25
C ALA A 12 7.65 -4.72 -18.97
N GLU A 13 7.91 -5.99 -18.64
CA GLU A 13 7.13 -7.15 -19.08
C GLU A 13 5.87 -7.36 -18.23
N GLY A 14 5.48 -6.43 -17.36
CA GLY A 14 4.29 -6.57 -16.52
C GLY A 14 4.37 -7.68 -15.46
N VAL A 15 5.58 -8.17 -15.18
CA VAL A 15 5.86 -9.19 -14.15
C VAL A 15 6.18 -8.49 -12.84
N ALA A 16 5.24 -8.55 -11.90
CA ALA A 16 5.42 -8.04 -10.55
C ALA A 16 6.04 -9.11 -9.65
N LEU A 17 7.28 -8.91 -9.23
CA LEU A 17 7.96 -9.77 -8.25
C LEU A 17 7.53 -9.38 -6.82
N VAL A 18 6.99 -10.35 -6.08
CA VAL A 18 6.44 -10.16 -4.74
C VAL A 18 7.16 -11.04 -3.75
N LEU A 19 7.67 -10.42 -2.68
CA LEU A 19 8.29 -11.13 -1.57
C LEU A 19 7.24 -11.41 -0.48
N THR A 20 6.90 -12.69 -0.30
CA THR A 20 6.03 -13.19 0.78
C THR A 20 6.89 -13.93 1.79
N GLY A 21 7.31 -13.23 2.84
CA GLY A 21 8.30 -13.73 3.79
C GLY A 21 9.68 -13.90 3.13
N GLU A 22 10.13 -15.15 2.99
CA GLU A 22 11.37 -15.51 2.29
C GLU A 22 11.13 -16.11 0.89
N ARG A 23 9.87 -16.23 0.48
CA ARG A 23 9.51 -16.74 -0.84
C ARG A 23 9.36 -15.59 -1.82
N LEU A 24 10.14 -15.67 -2.89
CA LEU A 24 9.95 -14.85 -4.07
C LEU A 24 8.85 -15.49 -4.92
N THR A 25 7.76 -14.76 -5.09
CA THR A 25 6.63 -15.10 -5.97
C THR A 25 6.53 -14.05 -7.07
N TRP A 26 5.79 -14.33 -8.13
CA TRP A 26 5.54 -13.35 -9.18
C TRP A 26 4.07 -13.38 -9.59
N HIS A 27 3.58 -12.23 -10.05
CA HIS A 27 2.24 -12.05 -10.60
C HIS A 27 2.37 -11.37 -11.97
N ALA A 28 1.71 -11.91 -12.98
CA ALA A 28 1.68 -11.36 -14.34
C ALA A 28 0.41 -11.83 -15.06
N ASP A 29 -0.10 -11.02 -15.99
CA ASP A 29 -1.26 -11.37 -16.82
C ASP A 29 -0.93 -12.40 -17.92
N HIS A 30 0.35 -12.73 -18.08
CA HIS A 30 0.88 -13.70 -19.02
C HIS A 30 2.08 -14.43 -18.40
N GLN A 31 2.43 -15.58 -18.99
CA GLN A 31 3.58 -16.33 -18.53
C GLN A 31 4.88 -15.56 -18.84
N PRO A 32 5.74 -15.30 -17.84
CA PRO A 32 7.04 -14.65 -18.07
C PRO A 32 7.93 -15.49 -18.97
N ASP A 33 8.83 -14.81 -19.69
CA ASP A 33 9.83 -15.47 -20.52
C ASP A 33 10.69 -16.44 -19.70
N VAL A 34 11.00 -17.60 -20.29
CA VAL A 34 11.80 -18.65 -19.66
C VAL A 34 13.20 -18.14 -19.32
N GLU A 35 13.78 -17.31 -20.19
CA GLU A 35 15.09 -16.72 -19.95
C GLU A 35 15.06 -15.76 -18.74
N LEU A 36 14.00 -14.96 -18.61
CA LEU A 36 13.79 -14.07 -17.46
C LEU A 36 13.68 -14.88 -16.16
N LEU A 37 12.91 -15.97 -16.17
CA LEU A 37 12.74 -16.85 -15.01
C LEU A 37 14.06 -17.53 -14.59
N GLU A 38 14.85 -18.02 -15.54
CA GLU A 38 16.16 -18.62 -15.25
C GLU A 38 17.14 -17.59 -14.67
N GLN A 39 17.10 -16.35 -15.15
CA GLN A 39 17.92 -15.27 -14.59
C GLN A 39 17.47 -14.90 -13.17
N ILE A 40 16.15 -14.81 -12.91
CA ILE A 40 15.61 -14.57 -11.56
C ILE A 40 15.98 -15.70 -10.60
N LYS A 41 15.95 -16.97 -11.05
CA LYS A 41 16.39 -18.11 -10.24
C LYS A 41 17.88 -18.04 -9.92
N THR A 42 18.70 -17.73 -10.93
CA THR A 42 20.16 -17.64 -10.80
C THR A 42 20.57 -16.55 -9.81
N GLN A 43 19.91 -15.39 -9.83
CA GLN A 43 20.22 -14.24 -8.98
C GLN A 43 19.25 -14.11 -7.78
N ARG A 44 18.57 -15.18 -7.38
CA ARG A 44 17.44 -15.14 -6.42
C ARG A 44 17.77 -14.40 -5.12
N LEU A 45 18.93 -14.63 -4.53
CA LEU A 45 19.30 -14.01 -3.25
C LEU A 45 19.47 -12.50 -3.37
N GLU A 46 20.11 -12.04 -4.45
CA GLU A 46 20.30 -10.62 -4.74
C GLU A 46 18.96 -9.92 -5.01
N VAL A 47 18.06 -10.58 -5.76
CA VAL A 47 16.70 -10.09 -6.00
C VAL A 47 15.92 -9.96 -4.70
N ILE A 48 15.98 -10.95 -3.81
CA ILE A 48 15.32 -10.89 -2.50
C ILE A 48 15.85 -9.73 -1.68
N GLU A 49 17.17 -9.54 -1.62
CA GLU A 49 17.78 -8.48 -0.83
C GLU A 49 17.48 -7.09 -1.41
N ALA A 50 17.46 -6.95 -2.74
CA ALA A 50 17.06 -5.73 -3.42
C ALA A 50 15.59 -5.39 -3.15
N LEU A 51 14.68 -6.36 -3.25
CA LEU A 51 13.26 -6.18 -2.94
C LEU A 51 13.03 -5.86 -1.46
N ARG A 52 13.77 -6.50 -0.56
CA ARG A 52 13.74 -6.21 0.87
C ARG A 52 14.22 -4.80 1.17
N SER A 53 15.34 -4.39 0.58
CA SER A 53 15.88 -3.04 0.71
C SER A 53 14.90 -2.00 0.18
N ALA A 54 14.28 -2.25 -0.98
CA ALA A 54 13.27 -1.38 -1.56
C ALA A 54 12.01 -1.27 -0.67
N LYS A 55 11.56 -2.39 -0.07
CA LYS A 55 10.44 -2.41 0.88
C LYS A 55 10.76 -1.68 2.19
N GLN A 56 12.00 -1.73 2.66
CA GLN A 56 12.43 -0.96 3.83
C GLN A 56 12.58 0.53 3.54
N ALA A 57 12.93 0.89 2.30
CA ALA A 57 13.06 2.27 1.85
C ALA A 57 11.73 2.94 1.50
N SER A 58 10.64 2.17 1.36
CA SER A 58 9.31 2.71 1.16
C SER A 58 8.59 2.97 2.48
N SER A 59 7.80 4.02 2.50
CA SER A 59 6.96 4.38 3.63
C SER A 59 5.56 4.71 3.13
N TRP A 60 4.54 4.38 3.92
CA TRP A 60 3.18 4.76 3.58
C TRP A 60 2.94 6.25 3.82
N LEU A 61 3.56 6.83 4.84
CA LEU A 61 3.44 8.25 5.15
C LEU A 61 4.73 9.01 4.85
N HIS A 62 4.57 10.13 4.17
CA HIS A 62 5.60 11.16 3.99
C HIS A 62 5.05 12.52 4.41
N LEU A 63 5.83 13.30 5.13
CA LEU A 63 5.51 14.66 5.53
C LEU A 63 6.26 15.63 4.63
N LEU A 64 5.53 16.45 3.89
CA LEU A 64 6.07 17.54 3.08
C LEU A 64 6.06 18.79 3.95
N VAL A 65 7.25 19.28 4.31
CA VAL A 65 7.42 20.48 5.13
C VAL A 65 7.52 21.68 4.20
N MET A 66 6.63 22.64 4.40
CA MET A 66 6.55 23.85 3.57
C MET A 66 7.26 25.02 4.26
N ALA A 67 7.74 25.98 3.47
CA ALA A 67 8.39 27.20 3.95
C ALA A 67 7.46 28.09 4.78
N SER A 68 6.14 27.96 4.56
CA SER A 68 5.09 28.59 5.36
C SER A 68 4.93 28.00 6.77
N GLY A 69 5.63 26.92 7.10
CA GLY A 69 5.45 26.16 8.34
C GLY A 69 4.32 25.12 8.28
N ASN A 70 3.57 25.08 7.18
CA ASN A 70 2.56 24.06 6.95
C ASN A 70 3.19 22.69 6.65
N VAL A 71 2.51 21.63 7.07
CA VAL A 71 2.94 20.24 6.80
C VAL A 71 1.84 19.52 6.06
N ILE A 72 2.16 18.99 4.88
CA ILE A 72 1.22 18.20 4.07
C ILE A 72 1.55 16.71 4.27
N GLN A 73 0.54 15.93 4.61
CA GLN A 73 0.67 14.48 4.76
C GLN A 73 0.41 13.79 3.41
N HIS A 74 1.47 13.29 2.79
CA HIS A 74 1.38 12.49 1.57
C HIS A 74 1.29 11.00 1.92
N CYS A 75 0.13 10.41 1.65
CA CYS A 75 -0.20 9.03 1.99
C CYS A 75 -0.16 8.14 0.74
N GLY A 76 0.57 7.03 0.81
CA GLY A 76 0.74 6.04 -0.24
C GLY A 76 2.12 5.40 -0.15
N PHE A 77 2.20 4.09 -0.40
CA PHE A 77 3.48 3.39 -0.43
C PHE A 77 4.31 3.93 -1.60
N ALA A 78 5.34 4.70 -1.26
CA ALA A 78 6.29 5.26 -2.20
C ALA A 78 7.66 5.33 -1.52
N SER A 79 8.71 5.44 -2.32
CA SER A 79 10.01 5.83 -1.80
C SER A 79 10.03 7.32 -1.50
N LYS A 80 10.90 7.72 -0.56
CA LYS A 80 11.14 9.15 -0.28
C LYS A 80 11.52 9.91 -1.56
N ALA A 81 12.33 9.33 -2.43
CA ALA A 81 12.79 9.97 -3.66
C ALA A 81 11.65 10.24 -4.65
N GLU A 82 10.73 9.30 -4.82
CA GLU A 82 9.55 9.48 -5.68
C GLU A 82 8.65 10.61 -5.14
N VAL A 83 8.46 10.66 -3.83
CA VAL A 83 7.66 11.71 -3.18
C VAL A 83 8.37 13.05 -3.25
N GLU A 84 9.69 13.10 -3.07
CA GLU A 84 10.47 14.33 -3.27
C GLU A 84 10.34 14.86 -4.68
N GLN A 85 10.48 14.00 -5.70
CA GLN A 85 10.33 14.41 -7.09
C GLN A 85 8.93 14.95 -7.39
N ASP A 86 7.89 14.28 -6.91
CA ASP A 86 6.51 14.74 -7.11
C ASP A 86 6.20 16.04 -6.34
N ALA A 87 6.65 16.12 -5.09
CA ALA A 87 6.52 17.32 -4.27
C ALA A 87 7.25 18.51 -4.89
N HIS A 88 8.45 18.30 -5.43
CA HIS A 88 9.21 19.36 -6.09
C HIS A 88 8.50 19.85 -7.36
N ARG A 89 7.87 18.95 -8.13
CA ARG A 89 7.06 19.35 -9.30
C ARG A 89 5.86 20.21 -8.92
N ARG A 90 5.23 19.95 -7.78
CA ARG A 90 3.98 20.63 -7.37
C ARG A 90 4.20 21.88 -6.51
N HIS A 91 5.29 21.90 -5.74
CA HIS A 91 5.50 22.85 -4.65
C HIS A 91 6.90 23.46 -4.66
N SER A 92 7.63 23.39 -5.77
CA SER A 92 9.07 23.73 -5.91
C SER A 92 9.59 24.86 -5.02
N ALA A 93 8.95 26.04 -5.05
CA ALA A 93 9.40 27.22 -4.30
C ALA A 93 9.07 27.19 -2.80
N GLU A 94 8.10 26.39 -2.38
CA GLU A 94 7.63 26.31 -1.01
C GLU A 94 8.08 25.03 -0.28
N LEU A 95 8.54 24.00 -0.97
CA LEU A 95 8.95 22.74 -0.35
C LEU A 95 10.33 22.89 0.33
N LEU A 96 10.40 22.70 1.64
CA LEU A 96 11.66 22.66 2.40
C LEU A 96 12.22 21.25 2.51
N ALA A 97 11.38 20.26 2.82
CA ALA A 97 11.82 18.89 3.06
C ALA A 97 10.70 17.88 2.86
N VAL A 98 11.10 16.64 2.56
CA VAL A 98 10.24 15.45 2.66
C VAL A 98 10.80 14.52 3.73
N VAL A 99 9.97 14.20 4.71
CA VAL A 99 10.31 13.32 5.82
C VAL A 99 9.50 12.03 5.68
N ALA A 100 10.18 10.91 5.43
CA ALA A 100 9.54 9.60 5.47
C ALA A 100 9.24 9.20 6.91
N VAL A 101 8.04 8.68 7.16
CA VAL A 101 7.60 8.21 8.48
C VAL A 101 7.38 6.69 8.40
N PRO A 102 8.45 5.89 8.52
CA PRO A 102 8.35 4.43 8.34
C PRO A 102 7.53 3.79 9.46
N GLY A 103 6.75 2.77 9.10
CA GLY A 103 5.92 2.01 10.04
C GLY A 103 4.60 2.67 10.45
N VAL A 104 4.30 3.85 9.91
CA VAL A 104 3.01 4.53 10.11
C VAL A 104 2.17 4.36 8.86
N GLU A 105 1.01 3.72 9.01
CA GLU A 105 0.04 3.45 7.93
C GLU A 105 -1.29 4.20 8.14
N HIS A 106 -1.25 5.31 8.87
CA HIS A 106 -2.38 6.19 9.12
C HIS A 106 -1.94 7.65 9.11
N ALA A 107 -2.89 8.57 8.85
CA ALA A 107 -2.60 10.01 8.95
C ALA A 107 -2.38 10.39 10.42
N LEU A 108 -1.33 11.17 10.66
CA LEU A 108 -0.96 11.68 11.97
C LEU A 108 -1.87 12.82 12.40
N ARG A 109 -2.14 12.93 13.69
CA ARG A 109 -2.71 14.14 14.30
C ARG A 109 -1.64 15.21 14.43
N GLU A 110 -2.01 16.47 14.57
CA GLU A 110 -1.06 17.60 14.71
C GLU A 110 -0.01 17.36 15.81
N SER A 111 -0.45 16.83 16.96
CA SER A 111 0.44 16.49 18.08
C SER A 111 1.47 15.40 17.75
N GLU A 112 1.19 14.55 16.76
CA GLU A 112 2.07 13.48 16.30
C GLU A 112 2.96 13.94 15.15
N VAL A 113 2.49 14.86 14.31
CA VAL A 113 3.29 15.50 13.25
C VAL A 113 4.53 16.18 13.85
N ALA A 114 4.36 16.95 14.92
CA ALA A 114 5.48 17.60 15.60
C ALA A 114 6.50 16.58 16.13
N LYS A 115 6.04 15.47 16.71
CA LYS A 115 6.90 14.38 17.19
C LYS A 115 7.61 13.66 16.04
N ALA A 116 6.91 13.42 14.94
CA ALA A 116 7.48 12.78 13.75
C ALA A 116 8.58 13.62 13.12
N LEU A 117 8.37 14.94 12.99
CA LEU A 117 9.39 15.87 12.48
C LEU A 117 10.60 15.97 13.41
N ALA A 118 10.39 15.89 14.73
CA ALA A 118 11.46 15.84 15.71
C ALA A 118 12.19 14.48 15.78
N GLY A 119 11.76 13.47 15.01
CA GLY A 119 12.27 12.10 15.11
C GLY A 119 11.93 11.40 16.43
N ALA A 120 11.05 11.99 17.23
CA ALA A 120 10.63 11.52 18.55
C ALA A 120 9.27 10.80 18.50
N LEU A 121 8.74 10.54 17.30
CA LEU A 121 7.60 9.66 17.17
C LEU A 121 8.06 8.27 17.60
N GLU A 122 7.69 7.89 18.82
CA GLU A 122 7.94 6.55 19.32
C GLU A 122 7.44 5.58 18.26
N ARG A 123 8.35 4.73 17.76
CA ARG A 123 7.99 3.54 17.01
C ARG A 123 7.21 2.68 18.00
N HIS A 124 5.93 2.96 18.18
CA HIS A 124 5.10 2.11 19.01
C HIS A 124 5.23 0.71 18.41
N PRO A 125 5.70 -0.30 19.15
CA PRO A 125 5.73 -1.68 18.67
C PRO A 125 4.32 -2.27 18.48
N GLN A 126 3.28 -1.43 18.47
CA GLN A 126 1.87 -1.80 18.58
C GLN A 126 1.03 -1.60 17.30
N SER A 127 1.64 -1.35 16.14
CA SER A 127 0.91 -1.43 14.85
C SER A 127 0.98 -2.82 14.20
N ALA A 128 1.47 -3.83 14.93
CA ALA A 128 0.92 -5.18 14.83
C ALA A 128 -0.29 -5.30 15.77
N HIS A 129 -1.19 -4.32 15.77
CA HIS A 129 -2.55 -4.62 16.19
C HIS A 129 -3.02 -5.64 15.17
N VAL A 130 -3.12 -6.91 15.59
CA VAL A 130 -3.98 -7.88 14.93
C VAL A 130 -5.35 -7.25 15.02
N MET A 131 -5.68 -6.43 14.02
CA MET A 131 -6.96 -5.78 13.93
C MET A 131 -7.97 -6.90 13.90
N ASP A 132 -8.95 -6.81 14.78
CA ASP A 132 -10.00 -7.80 14.84
C ASP A 132 -10.66 -7.90 13.45
N ALA A 133 -11.03 -9.12 13.05
CA ALA A 133 -11.53 -9.36 11.70
C ALA A 133 -12.76 -8.48 11.39
N ASP A 134 -13.61 -8.22 12.38
CA ASP A 134 -14.79 -7.36 12.22
C ASP A 134 -14.42 -5.89 12.11
N GLU A 135 -13.35 -5.45 12.79
CA GLU A 135 -12.84 -4.08 12.66
C GLU A 135 -12.16 -3.88 11.31
N TRP A 136 -11.35 -4.84 10.86
CA TRP A 136 -10.73 -4.82 9.53
C TRP A 136 -11.80 -4.75 8.45
N LEU A 137 -12.80 -5.62 8.51
CA LEU A 137 -13.92 -5.66 7.56
C LEU A 137 -14.72 -4.35 7.56
N ARG A 138 -15.00 -3.77 8.74
CA ARG A 138 -15.65 -2.46 8.87
C ARG A 138 -14.85 -1.35 8.19
N ARG A 139 -13.52 -1.36 8.31
CA ARG A 139 -12.67 -0.37 7.66
C ARG A 139 -12.64 -0.56 6.14
N VAL A 140 -12.57 -1.79 5.63
CA VAL A 140 -12.65 -2.06 4.18
C VAL A 140 -13.99 -1.59 3.62
N ALA A 141 -15.09 -1.93 4.31
CA ALA A 141 -16.44 -1.52 3.93
C ALA A 141 -16.60 0.01 3.89
N ARG A 142 -16.03 0.72 4.89
CA ARG A 142 -16.03 2.19 4.93
C ARG A 142 -15.27 2.80 3.75
N GLU A 143 -14.11 2.27 3.39
CA GLU A 143 -13.36 2.72 2.21
C GLU A 143 -14.20 2.53 0.94
N LEU A 144 -14.90 1.41 0.83
CA LEU A 144 -15.79 1.07 -0.29
C LEU A 144 -17.16 1.77 -0.23
N LYS A 145 -17.46 2.51 0.84
CA LYS A 145 -18.75 3.17 1.10
C LYS A 145 -19.94 2.21 1.08
N CYS A 146 -19.76 1.01 1.63
CA CYS A 146 -20.80 -0.02 1.77
C CYS A 146 -20.82 -0.60 3.19
N SER A 147 -21.68 -1.58 3.45
CA SER A 147 -21.72 -2.28 4.74
C SER A 147 -20.82 -3.52 4.73
N PRO A 148 -20.27 -3.94 5.89
CA PRO A 148 -19.56 -5.21 6.04
C PRO A 148 -20.36 -6.42 5.52
N ALA A 149 -21.66 -6.44 5.81
CA ALA A 149 -22.57 -7.48 5.38
C ALA A 149 -22.69 -7.55 3.85
N TYR A 150 -22.63 -6.41 3.15
CA TYR A 150 -22.64 -6.37 1.69
C TYR A 150 -21.42 -7.08 1.09
N LEU A 151 -20.23 -6.86 1.65
CA LEU A 151 -18.99 -7.51 1.17
C LEU A 151 -19.03 -9.03 1.34
N LEU A 152 -19.56 -9.50 2.47
CA LEU A 152 -19.74 -10.93 2.74
C LEU A 152 -20.83 -11.55 1.85
N HIS A 153 -21.98 -10.87 1.73
CA HIS A 153 -23.13 -11.38 0.98
C HIS A 153 -22.84 -11.54 -0.52
N HIS A 154 -22.11 -10.58 -1.09
CA HIS A 154 -21.73 -10.61 -2.50
C HIS A 154 -20.40 -11.33 -2.77
N GLY A 155 -19.76 -11.89 -1.74
CA GLY A 155 -18.53 -12.68 -1.87
C GLY A 155 -17.31 -11.86 -2.31
N PHE A 156 -17.29 -10.55 -2.06
CA PHE A 156 -16.11 -9.71 -2.29
C PHE A 156 -15.02 -9.94 -1.25
N ILE A 157 -15.43 -10.39 -0.06
CA ILE A 157 -14.57 -10.84 1.03
C ILE A 157 -15.29 -12.03 1.65
N ASP A 158 -14.60 -13.15 1.81
CA ASP A 158 -15.13 -14.31 2.51
C ASP A 158 -14.44 -14.58 3.87
N GLN A 159 -14.80 -15.68 4.53
CA GLN A 159 -14.19 -16.05 5.81
C GLN A 159 -12.71 -16.46 5.70
N HIS A 160 -12.23 -16.87 4.53
CA HIS A 160 -10.81 -17.15 4.28
C HIS A 160 -10.05 -15.85 4.10
N ASP A 161 -10.59 -14.88 3.36
CA ASP A 161 -10.03 -13.54 3.20
C ASP A 161 -9.88 -12.83 4.55
N LEU A 162 -10.85 -12.98 5.45
CA LEU A 162 -10.73 -12.44 6.82
C LEU A 162 -9.56 -13.05 7.61
N LYS A 163 -9.14 -14.29 7.31
CA LYS A 163 -7.99 -14.92 7.97
C LYS A 163 -6.69 -14.56 7.29
N GLU A 164 -6.69 -14.54 5.97
CA GLU A 164 -5.50 -14.37 5.14
C GLU A 164 -5.16 -12.90 4.91
N GLN A 165 -6.14 -12.02 4.75
CA GLN A 165 -5.93 -10.62 4.37
C GLN A 165 -6.11 -9.63 5.52
N ARG A 166 -6.49 -10.06 6.73
CA ARG A 166 -6.64 -9.15 7.90
C ARG A 166 -5.39 -8.34 8.27
N HIS A 167 -4.22 -8.82 7.86
CA HIS A 167 -2.95 -8.13 8.08
C HIS A 167 -2.64 -7.11 6.97
N GLN A 168 -3.43 -7.11 5.89
CA GLN A 168 -3.32 -6.15 4.80
C GLN A 168 -4.03 -4.84 5.17
N PRO A 169 -3.52 -3.68 4.73
CA PRO A 169 -4.19 -2.41 4.97
C PRO A 169 -5.60 -2.40 4.32
N PRO A 170 -6.67 -2.03 5.05
CA PRO A 170 -8.03 -2.04 4.51
C PRO A 170 -8.22 -1.26 3.20
N ARG A 171 -7.47 -0.16 3.05
CA ARG A 171 -7.49 0.67 1.84
C ARG A 171 -6.88 -0.04 0.62
N ALA A 172 -5.85 -0.87 0.82
CA ALA A 172 -5.25 -1.67 -0.25
C ALA A 172 -6.23 -2.74 -0.75
N VAL A 173 -6.92 -3.42 0.18
CA VAL A 173 -7.95 -4.40 -0.18
C VAL A 173 -9.16 -3.72 -0.84
N ALA A 174 -9.60 -2.58 -0.34
CA ALA A 174 -10.65 -1.78 -0.99
C ALA A 174 -10.26 -1.34 -2.41
N PHE A 175 -8.98 -1.03 -2.65
CA PHE A 175 -8.48 -0.72 -3.99
C PHE A 175 -8.55 -1.94 -4.91
N LEU A 176 -8.13 -3.11 -4.44
CA LEU A 176 -8.21 -4.38 -5.17
C LEU A 176 -9.67 -4.73 -5.52
N ILE A 177 -10.59 -4.60 -4.57
CA ILE A 177 -12.02 -4.84 -4.79
C ILE A 177 -12.58 -3.86 -5.84
N ARG A 178 -12.20 -2.58 -5.78
CA ARG A 178 -12.63 -1.59 -6.80
C ARG A 178 -12.12 -1.88 -8.20
N SER A 179 -10.94 -2.48 -8.33
CA SER A 179 -10.43 -2.89 -9.64
C SER A 179 -11.14 -4.11 -10.22
N ASN A 180 -11.94 -4.83 -9.43
CA ASN A 180 -12.70 -5.98 -9.91
C ASN A 180 -13.93 -5.51 -10.74
N PRO A 181 -14.09 -5.95 -12.00
CA PRO A 181 -15.25 -5.61 -12.84
C PRO A 181 -16.61 -5.93 -12.19
N ALA A 182 -16.69 -6.99 -11.37
CA ALA A 182 -17.89 -7.36 -10.65
C ALA A 182 -18.34 -6.30 -9.63
N TRP A 183 -17.39 -5.54 -9.06
CA TRP A 183 -17.68 -4.41 -8.18
C TRP A 183 -18.34 -3.27 -8.96
N THR A 184 -17.80 -2.93 -10.13
CA THR A 184 -18.31 -1.85 -10.99
C THR A 184 -19.68 -2.19 -11.57
N ALA A 185 -19.93 -3.45 -11.94
CA ALA A 185 -21.22 -3.91 -12.46
C ALA A 185 -22.35 -3.75 -11.43
N LEU A 186 -22.07 -4.02 -10.14
CA LEU A 186 -23.03 -3.84 -9.07
C LEU A 186 -23.17 -2.36 -8.63
N SER A 187 -22.09 -1.58 -8.71
CA SER A 187 -22.10 -0.13 -8.40
C SER A 187 -22.90 0.72 -9.41
N LEU A 188 -23.11 0.22 -10.63
CA LEU A 188 -23.92 0.87 -11.67
C LEU A 188 -25.41 0.51 -11.62
N SER A 189 -25.81 -0.38 -10.71
CA SER A 189 -27.23 -0.64 -10.43
C SER A 189 -27.78 0.51 -9.56
N PRO A 190 -28.93 1.12 -9.88
CA PRO A 190 -29.46 2.22 -9.09
C PRO A 190 -29.73 1.76 -7.66
N LEU A 191 -29.03 2.41 -6.72
CA LEU A 191 -29.24 2.46 -5.28
C LEU A 191 -30.55 1.81 -4.81
N THR A 192 -30.51 0.52 -4.49
CA THR A 192 -31.47 -0.04 -3.54
C THR A 192 -30.99 0.33 -2.15
N SER A 193 -31.71 1.30 -1.58
CA SER A 193 -31.74 1.70 -0.18
C SER A 193 -31.21 0.65 0.79
N LEU A 194 -30.22 1.04 1.60
CA LEU A 194 -30.18 0.67 3.01
C LEU A 194 -29.37 1.74 3.76
N ARG A 195 -30.06 2.84 4.03
CA ARG A 195 -29.87 3.56 5.28
C ARG A 195 -30.17 2.58 6.40
N GLU A 196 -29.21 2.35 7.28
CA GLU A 196 -29.45 2.34 8.71
C GLU A 196 -28.09 2.47 9.41
N TRP A 197 -27.88 3.66 9.98
CA TRP A 197 -26.87 3.90 10.99
C TRP A 197 -27.50 3.50 12.33
N ASN A 198 -26.81 2.66 13.09
CA ASN A 198 -26.88 2.63 14.55
C ASN A 198 -25.46 2.51 15.08
#